data_AF-A0A7L2A621-F1
#
_entry.id   AF-A0A7L2A621-F1
#
_cell.length_a   1.000
_cell.length_b   1.000
_cell.length_c   1.000
_cell.angle_alpha   90.00
_cell.angle_beta   90.00
_cell.angle_gamma   90.00
#
_symmetry.space_group_name_H-M   'P 1'
#
loop_
_entity.id
_entity.type
_entity.pdbx_description
1 polymer ?
#
loop_
_entity_poly.entity_id
_entity_poly.type
_entity_poly.pdbx_seq_one_letter_code
_entity_poly.pdbx_strand_id
1 'polypeptide(L)'
;CQTYMDIIIVLDGSNSIYPWVEVQHFLINILKKFYIGPGQIQILDNDQGLEDEVATSPTTLVKPEVHQLSLLKRGMINKKDSYNNITFSEAFRKGGRKGAKRVMIVITDGESHDSPDLEKVIEDSERDNVTRYAVAVLGYYNRRGINPEAFLNEIKFIASDPDDKHFFNVTDEAALKDIVDALGERIFSLEGTNKNEISFGLEMSQTGFSSHVVEDGILLGAVGAYDWNGAVLKETSSGKVIPLRESYLQEFPEELKNHGAYLGYTVSSVVSTQHERVYVAGAPRFNHTGKVILFSMHSNRNLTIHQALKGEQGAKQMWGWLGAQGSSFPRDNLFVPSGSLVDLPSYQNSRFGSCIAAVPDLNQDSYNDLVVGAPLEDEHQGAIYVFLGFQKTVLRKYKQ
;
A
#
# COMPACT_ATOMS: atom_id res chain seq x y z
N CYS A 1 8.35 -22.01 -5.63
CA CYS A 1 8.01 -22.50 -4.28
C CYS A 1 6.50 -22.54 -4.15
N GLN A 2 5.93 -23.64 -3.64
CA GLN A 2 4.51 -23.70 -3.28
C GLN A 2 4.44 -23.52 -1.77
N THR A 3 4.16 -22.29 -1.34
CA THR A 3 3.76 -21.99 0.03
C THR A 3 2.25 -22.11 0.12
N TYR A 4 1.79 -23.05 0.94
CA TYR A 4 0.38 -23.20 1.24
C TYR A 4 0.00 -22.22 2.36
N MET A 5 -1.14 -21.56 2.26
CA MET A 5 -1.63 -20.63 3.28
C MET A 5 -3.11 -20.84 3.58
N ASP A 6 -3.45 -20.82 4.86
CA ASP A 6 -4.80 -20.96 5.35
C ASP A 6 -5.18 -19.67 6.07
N ILE A 7 -6.26 -19.03 5.63
CA ILE A 7 -6.70 -17.73 6.14
C ILE A 7 -8.04 -17.88 6.86
N ILE A 8 -8.16 -17.32 8.05
CA ILE A 8 -9.43 -17.08 8.74
C ILE A 8 -9.66 -15.57 8.78
N ILE A 9 -10.88 -15.13 8.46
CA ILE A 9 -11.27 -13.72 8.61
C ILE A 9 -12.35 -13.64 9.69
N VAL A 10 -12.06 -12.86 10.72
CA VAL A 10 -12.93 -12.58 11.86
C VAL A 10 -13.45 -11.16 11.70
N LEU A 11 -14.76 -11.02 11.64
CA LEU A 11 -15.45 -9.75 11.45
C LEU A 11 -16.35 -9.49 12.63
N ASP A 12 -16.28 -8.28 13.18
CA ASP A 12 -17.31 -7.80 14.07
C ASP A 12 -18.62 -7.58 13.29
N GLY A 13 -19.71 -8.15 13.80
CA GLY A 13 -21.06 -8.04 13.25
C GLY A 13 -21.96 -7.08 14.04
N SER A 14 -21.36 -6.29 14.94
CA SER A 14 -22.03 -5.29 15.76
C SER A 14 -22.76 -4.23 14.90
N ASN A 15 -23.77 -3.60 15.49
CA ASN A 15 -24.54 -2.55 14.79
C ASN A 15 -23.75 -1.22 14.66
N SER A 16 -22.54 -1.13 15.21
CA SER A 16 -21.69 0.07 15.17
C SER A 16 -20.95 0.21 13.83
N ILE A 17 -20.63 -0.91 13.17
CA ILE A 17 -20.03 -0.91 11.84
C ILE A 17 -21.08 -0.52 10.80
N TYR A 18 -21.00 0.73 10.36
CA TYR A 18 -21.94 1.25 9.37
C TYR A 18 -21.29 2.32 8.47
N PRO A 19 -21.44 2.21 7.13
CA PRO A 19 -22.28 1.24 6.42
C PRO A 19 -21.55 -0.09 6.15
N TRP A 20 -22.26 -1.22 6.35
CA TRP A 20 -21.71 -2.58 6.17
C TRP A 20 -21.15 -2.84 4.76
N VAL A 21 -21.67 -2.13 3.75
CA VAL A 21 -21.23 -2.27 2.35
C VAL A 21 -19.73 -2.03 2.17
N GLU A 22 -19.12 -1.14 2.96
CA GLU A 22 -17.68 -0.87 2.85
C GLU A 22 -16.84 -2.05 3.36
N VAL A 23 -17.28 -2.73 4.43
CA VAL A 23 -16.65 -3.96 4.91
C VAL A 23 -16.81 -5.08 3.87
N GLN A 24 -17.97 -5.17 3.21
CA GLN A 24 -18.18 -6.12 2.12
C GLN A 24 -17.22 -5.86 0.95
N HIS A 25 -17.07 -4.60 0.54
CA HIS A 25 -16.13 -4.21 -0.51
C HIS A 25 -14.69 -4.53 -0.12
N PHE A 26 -14.30 -4.23 1.11
CA PHE A 26 -13.00 -4.59 1.65
C PHE A 26 -12.73 -6.09 1.55
N LEU A 27 -13.66 -6.93 2.00
CA LEU A 27 -13.54 -8.39 1.93
C LEU A 27 -13.42 -8.88 0.48
N ILE A 28 -14.27 -8.37 -0.42
CA ILE A 28 -14.20 -8.75 -1.83
C ILE A 28 -12.83 -8.37 -2.40
N ASN A 29 -12.34 -7.17 -2.10
CA ASN A 29 -11.09 -6.67 -2.64
C ASN A 29 -9.87 -7.39 -2.08
N ILE A 30 -9.84 -7.72 -0.79
CA ILE A 30 -8.75 -8.50 -0.20
C ILE A 30 -8.77 -9.94 -0.72
N LEU A 31 -9.94 -10.57 -0.84
CA LEU A 31 -10.04 -11.93 -1.37
C LEU A 31 -9.64 -12.01 -2.85
N LYS A 32 -9.89 -10.96 -3.63
CA LYS A 32 -9.40 -10.85 -5.02
C LYS A 32 -7.88 -10.76 -5.12
N LYS A 33 -7.19 -10.35 -4.06
CA LYS A 33 -5.71 -10.37 -4.05
C LYS A 33 -5.19 -11.80 -4.02
N PHE A 34 -5.86 -12.69 -3.28
CA PHE A 34 -5.42 -14.06 -3.05
C PHE A 34 -5.79 -15.02 -4.19
N TYR A 35 -4.85 -15.87 -4.59
CA TYR A 35 -5.14 -17.00 -5.47
C TYR A 35 -5.72 -18.16 -4.64
N ILE A 36 -7.04 -18.10 -4.44
CA ILE A 36 -7.77 -19.10 -3.65
C ILE A 36 -7.92 -20.37 -4.48
N GLY A 37 -7.36 -21.47 -3.99
CA GLY A 37 -7.41 -22.76 -4.64
C GLY A 37 -6.71 -23.84 -3.81
N PRO A 38 -7.04 -25.12 -4.04
CA PRO A 38 -6.52 -26.24 -3.24
C PRO A 38 -4.99 -26.33 -3.24
N GLY A 39 -4.34 -25.78 -4.28
CA GLY A 39 -2.89 -25.74 -4.45
C GLY A 39 -2.15 -24.55 -3.82
N GLN A 40 -2.84 -23.56 -3.23
CA GLN A 40 -2.18 -22.36 -2.68
C GLN A 40 -2.89 -21.83 -1.43
N ILE A 41 -3.98 -21.06 -1.57
CA ILE A 41 -4.67 -20.42 -0.44
C ILE A 41 -6.05 -21.04 -0.19
N GLN A 42 -6.39 -21.34 1.07
CA GLN A 42 -7.76 -21.68 1.48
C GLN A 42 -8.28 -20.70 2.53
N ILE A 43 -9.58 -20.43 2.49
CA ILE A 43 -10.28 -19.70 3.55
C ILE A 43 -11.00 -20.71 4.42
N LEU A 44 -10.76 -20.65 5.72
CA LEU A 44 -11.43 -21.49 6.70
C LEU A 44 -12.59 -20.73 7.32
N ASP A 45 -13.70 -21.42 7.51
CA ASP A 45 -14.86 -20.91 8.24
C ASP A 45 -14.80 -21.38 9.70
N ASN A 46 -15.18 -20.50 10.62
CA ASN A 46 -15.15 -20.77 12.07
C ASN A 46 -16.28 -21.70 12.54
N ASP A 47 -17.29 -21.92 11.70
CA ASP A 47 -18.57 -22.49 12.13
C ASP A 47 -18.72 -23.97 11.72
N GLN A 48 -17.73 -24.79 12.08
CA GLN A 48 -17.76 -26.27 11.99
C GLN A 48 -18.26 -26.91 13.31
N GLY A 49 -19.28 -26.30 13.91
CA GLY A 49 -19.84 -26.70 15.21
C GLY A 49 -21.36 -26.86 15.25
N LEU A 50 -22.10 -26.54 14.19
CA LEU A 50 -23.56 -26.71 14.14
C LEU A 50 -23.92 -27.69 13.01
N GLU A 51 -24.22 -28.91 13.44
CA GLU A 51 -24.93 -30.02 12.82
C GLU A 51 -25.01 -30.13 11.28
N ASP A 52 -24.49 -31.26 10.79
CA ASP A 52 -24.74 -31.94 9.53
C ASP A 52 -25.88 -31.41 8.64
N GLU A 53 -25.52 -30.68 7.59
CA GLU A 53 -25.98 -31.00 6.23
C GLU A 53 -25.03 -30.40 5.19
N VAL A 54 -24.57 -31.25 4.28
CA VAL A 54 -23.60 -30.98 3.20
C VAL A 54 -22.13 -31.19 3.61
N ALA A 55 -21.83 -32.47 3.89
CA ALA A 55 -20.54 -33.03 3.51
C ALA A 55 -20.35 -32.86 1.99
N THR A 56 -19.73 -31.76 1.57
CA THR A 56 -19.01 -31.73 0.29
C THR A 56 -17.53 -31.89 0.59
N SER A 57 -17.01 -33.02 0.13
CA SER A 57 -15.62 -33.44 0.11
C SER A 57 -14.65 -32.31 -0.30
N PRO A 58 -13.33 -32.46 -0.04
CA PRO A 58 -12.31 -31.42 -0.23
C PRO A 58 -11.98 -31.08 -1.70
N THR A 59 -12.90 -31.31 -2.65
CA THR A 59 -12.60 -31.35 -4.09
C THR A 59 -13.51 -30.53 -4.99
N THR A 60 -14.52 -29.82 -4.49
CA THR A 60 -15.36 -28.98 -5.37
C THR A 60 -14.92 -27.53 -5.37
N LEU A 61 -14.39 -27.09 -6.53
CA LEU A 61 -14.21 -25.69 -6.89
C LEU A 61 -15.50 -24.90 -6.61
N VAL A 62 -15.56 -24.23 -5.47
CA VAL A 62 -16.52 -23.15 -5.28
C VAL A 62 -15.91 -21.95 -5.99
N LYS A 63 -16.57 -21.48 -7.06
CA LYS A 63 -16.17 -20.23 -7.74
C LYS A 63 -16.01 -19.13 -6.69
N PRO A 64 -14.96 -18.27 -6.76
CA PRO A 64 -14.68 -17.24 -5.76
C PRO A 64 -15.92 -16.39 -5.41
N GLU A 65 -16.78 -16.13 -6.40
CA GLU A 65 -18.04 -15.39 -6.28
C GLU A 65 -19.05 -16.08 -5.34
N VAL A 66 -19.15 -17.41 -5.38
CA VAL A 66 -20.09 -18.19 -4.57
C VAL A 66 -19.63 -18.29 -3.11
N HIS A 67 -18.31 -18.37 -2.89
CA HIS A 67 -17.72 -18.35 -1.55
C HIS A 67 -17.75 -16.93 -0.94
N GLN A 68 -17.54 -15.89 -1.76
CA GLN A 68 -17.75 -14.49 -1.39
C GLN A 68 -19.21 -14.26 -0.94
N LEU A 69 -20.19 -14.77 -1.70
CA LEU A 69 -21.62 -14.68 -1.37
C LEU A 69 -22.01 -15.46 -0.10
N SER A 70 -21.35 -16.59 0.21
CA SER A 70 -21.61 -17.33 1.46
C SER A 70 -21.07 -16.61 2.69
N LEU A 71 -19.87 -16.03 2.61
CA LEU A 71 -19.29 -15.20 3.68
C LEU A 71 -20.13 -13.94 3.93
N LEU A 72 -20.62 -13.31 2.85
CA LEU A 72 -21.53 -12.15 2.90
C LEU A 72 -22.87 -12.48 3.58
N LYS A 73 -23.41 -13.68 3.35
CA LYS A 73 -24.65 -14.15 4.01
C LYS A 73 -24.42 -14.51 5.48
N ARG A 74 -23.29 -15.13 5.84
CA ARG A 74 -22.97 -15.55 7.22
C ARG A 74 -22.66 -14.36 8.14
N GLY A 75 -21.96 -13.33 7.63
CA GLY A 75 -21.77 -12.05 8.34
C GLY A 75 -23.08 -11.31 8.65
N MET A 76 -24.15 -11.53 7.87
CA MET A 76 -25.48 -11.01 8.21
C MET A 76 -26.21 -11.81 9.30
N ILE A 77 -25.81 -13.07 9.56
CA ILE A 77 -26.45 -13.99 10.51
C ILE A 77 -25.84 -13.85 11.92
N ASN A 78 -24.54 -13.57 12.05
CA ASN A 78 -23.82 -13.41 13.34
C ASN A 78 -24.11 -12.10 14.09
N LYS A 79 -25.28 -11.51 13.85
CA LYS A 79 -25.73 -10.18 14.31
C LYS A 79 -26.00 -10.06 15.82
N LYS A 80 -25.68 -11.05 16.65
CA LYS A 80 -26.15 -11.07 18.05
C LYS A 80 -25.16 -11.38 19.15
N ASP A 81 -24.09 -12.12 18.93
CA ASP A 81 -23.16 -12.46 20.01
C ASP A 81 -21.72 -12.42 19.48
N SER A 82 -21.14 -11.23 19.50
CA SER A 82 -19.72 -10.98 19.29
C SER A 82 -18.90 -11.73 20.35
N TYR A 83 -17.86 -12.45 19.93
CA TYR A 83 -16.84 -13.14 20.74
C TYR A 83 -17.23 -14.37 21.58
N ASN A 84 -18.50 -14.78 21.63
CA ASN A 84 -18.86 -15.93 22.46
C ASN A 84 -18.56 -17.29 21.78
N ASN A 85 -17.60 -18.02 22.36
CA ASN A 85 -17.29 -19.46 22.15
C ASN A 85 -16.68 -19.90 20.81
N ILE A 86 -15.68 -19.18 20.28
CA ILE A 86 -14.92 -19.68 19.12
C ILE A 86 -13.44 -19.77 19.45
N THR A 87 -12.96 -20.99 19.73
CA THR A 87 -11.55 -21.35 19.68
C THR A 87 -11.09 -21.31 18.23
N PHE A 88 -10.65 -20.16 17.73
CA PHE A 88 -10.15 -20.01 16.34
C PHE A 88 -9.01 -21.00 16.02
N SER A 89 -8.26 -21.42 17.05
CA SER A 89 -7.30 -22.53 16.99
C SER A 89 -7.95 -23.84 16.53
N GLU A 90 -9.19 -24.13 16.91
CA GLU A 90 -9.93 -25.32 16.47
C GLU A 90 -10.26 -25.30 14.98
N ALA A 91 -10.58 -24.16 14.39
CA ALA A 91 -10.83 -24.07 12.94
C ALA A 91 -9.55 -24.45 12.16
N PHE A 92 -8.38 -23.96 12.58
CA PHE A 92 -7.09 -24.38 12.01
C PHE A 92 -6.72 -25.84 12.34
N ARG A 93 -7.18 -26.40 13.46
CA ARG A 93 -6.95 -27.81 13.83
C ARG A 93 -7.86 -28.77 13.06
N LYS A 94 -9.11 -28.37 12.75
CA LYS A 94 -10.11 -29.17 12.05
C LYS A 94 -9.98 -29.07 10.53
N GLY A 95 -9.75 -27.86 10.00
CA GLY A 95 -9.70 -27.58 8.55
C GLY A 95 -8.32 -27.20 8.00
N GLY A 96 -7.34 -26.93 8.86
CA GLY A 96 -6.03 -26.45 8.43
C GLY A 96 -5.15 -27.53 7.80
N ARG A 97 -4.47 -27.17 6.71
CA ARG A 97 -3.51 -28.03 6.00
C ARG A 97 -2.19 -28.08 6.76
N LYS A 98 -1.63 -29.30 6.88
CA LYS A 98 -0.35 -29.51 7.55
C LYS A 98 0.78 -28.84 6.77
N GLY A 99 1.57 -28.00 7.43
CA GLY A 99 2.67 -27.26 6.81
C GLY A 99 2.26 -25.98 6.08
N ALA A 100 0.97 -25.65 6.03
CA ALA A 100 0.51 -24.36 5.56
C ALA A 100 0.78 -23.26 6.60
N LYS A 101 1.07 -22.05 6.14
CA LYS A 101 1.08 -20.84 6.97
C LYS A 101 -0.36 -20.56 7.43
N ARG A 102 -0.55 -20.22 8.70
CA ARG A 102 -1.87 -19.95 9.28
C ARG A 102 -1.97 -18.45 9.54
N VAL A 103 -2.98 -17.81 8.95
CA VAL A 103 -3.17 -16.36 9.02
C VAL A 103 -4.58 -16.05 9.50
N MET A 104 -4.71 -15.20 10.50
CA MET A 104 -5.98 -14.69 10.98
C MET A 104 -6.05 -13.19 10.70
N ILE A 105 -7.18 -12.71 10.18
CA ILE A 105 -7.43 -11.28 9.96
C ILE A 105 -8.64 -10.90 10.81
N VAL A 106 -8.44 -10.02 11.80
CA VAL A 106 -9.49 -9.53 12.70
C VAL A 106 -9.84 -8.10 12.32
N ILE A 107 -11.13 -7.80 12.15
CA ILE A 107 -11.63 -6.46 11.83
C ILE A 107 -12.76 -6.13 12.80
N THR A 108 -12.61 -5.02 13.52
CA THR A 108 -13.58 -4.59 14.53
C THR A 108 -13.59 -3.07 14.67
N ASP A 109 -14.72 -2.52 15.11
CA ASP A 109 -14.89 -1.11 15.47
C ASP A 109 -15.23 -0.89 16.96
N GLY A 110 -15.18 -1.95 17.78
CA GLY A 110 -15.52 -1.92 19.19
C GLY A 110 -14.69 -2.84 20.07
N GLU A 111 -14.61 -2.47 21.34
CA GLU A 111 -13.97 -3.23 22.43
C GLU A 111 -14.72 -4.55 22.69
N SER A 112 -13.97 -5.64 22.90
CA SER A 112 -14.59 -6.90 23.31
C SER A 112 -15.08 -6.80 24.75
N HIS A 113 -16.27 -7.34 25.02
CA HIS A 113 -16.87 -7.30 26.36
C HIS A 113 -16.41 -8.49 27.24
N ASP A 114 -15.60 -9.40 26.69
CA ASP A 114 -15.22 -10.69 27.28
C ASP A 114 -13.69 -10.83 27.41
N SER A 115 -13.09 -9.96 28.24
CA SER A 115 -11.64 -9.87 28.48
C SER A 115 -10.93 -11.18 28.94
N PRO A 116 -11.54 -12.10 29.73
CA PRO A 116 -10.82 -13.28 30.23
C PRO A 116 -10.50 -14.35 29.17
N ASP A 117 -11.32 -14.47 28.13
CA ASP A 117 -11.14 -15.51 27.11
C ASP A 117 -10.19 -15.05 25.99
N LEU A 118 -9.99 -13.74 25.83
CA LEU A 118 -9.12 -13.16 24.81
C LEU A 118 -7.65 -13.56 24.99
N GLU A 119 -7.14 -13.49 26.23
CA GLU A 119 -5.76 -13.86 26.55
C GLU A 119 -5.48 -15.32 26.20
N LYS A 120 -6.38 -16.22 26.58
CA LYS A 120 -6.29 -17.65 26.26
C LYS A 120 -6.32 -17.91 24.75
N VAL A 121 -7.17 -17.20 24.01
CA VAL A 121 -7.26 -17.32 22.54
C VAL A 121 -5.97 -16.86 21.86
N ILE A 122 -5.34 -15.81 22.36
CA ILE A 122 -4.05 -15.32 21.87
C ILE A 122 -2.95 -16.34 22.17
N GLU A 123 -2.87 -16.85 23.40
CA GLU A 123 -1.89 -17.88 23.77
C GLU A 123 -2.03 -19.15 22.92
N ASP A 124 -3.26 -19.60 22.67
CA ASP A 124 -3.53 -20.76 21.82
C ASP A 124 -3.13 -20.50 20.36
N SER A 125 -3.35 -19.27 19.87
CA SER A 125 -2.98 -18.86 18.52
C SER A 125 -1.45 -18.78 18.34
N GLU A 126 -0.74 -18.27 19.34
CA GLU A 126 0.73 -18.26 19.36
C GLU A 126 1.30 -19.68 19.41
N ARG A 127 0.75 -20.55 20.26
CA ARG A 127 1.14 -21.97 20.33
C ARG A 127 0.96 -22.69 18.99
N ASP A 128 -0.09 -22.35 18.26
CA ASP A 128 -0.42 -22.94 16.96
C ASP A 128 0.26 -22.22 15.78
N ASN A 129 1.16 -21.26 16.05
CA ASN A 129 1.91 -20.46 15.08
C ASN A 129 0.99 -19.79 14.05
N VAL A 130 -0.08 -19.16 14.55
CA VAL A 130 -1.03 -18.37 13.76
C VAL A 130 -0.60 -16.91 13.75
N THR A 131 -0.29 -16.38 12.57
CA THR A 131 -0.01 -14.95 12.38
C THR A 131 -1.33 -14.19 12.37
N ARG A 132 -1.51 -13.23 13.28
CA ARG A 132 -2.76 -12.48 13.45
C ARG A 132 -2.57 -11.03 12.99
N TYR A 133 -3.31 -10.61 11.98
CA TYR A 133 -3.45 -9.21 11.57
C TYR A 133 -4.72 -8.63 12.19
N ALA A 134 -4.63 -7.43 12.77
CA ALA A 134 -5.76 -6.77 13.42
C ALA A 134 -5.99 -5.38 12.82
N VAL A 135 -7.25 -5.08 12.47
CA VAL A 135 -7.69 -3.84 11.83
C VAL A 135 -8.71 -3.16 12.74
N ALA A 136 -8.32 -2.01 13.30
CA ALA A 136 -9.19 -1.14 14.11
C ALA A 136 -9.89 -0.11 13.22
N VAL A 137 -11.23 -0.12 13.23
CA VAL A 137 -12.06 0.85 12.49
C VAL A 137 -12.53 1.94 13.45
N LEU A 138 -12.06 3.18 13.26
CA LEU A 138 -12.31 4.28 14.19
C LEU A 138 -13.57 5.09 13.88
N GLY A 139 -14.38 4.66 12.91
CA GLY A 139 -15.56 5.40 12.45
C GLY A 139 -16.52 5.76 13.59
N TYR A 140 -16.86 4.79 14.44
CA TYR A 140 -17.74 5.00 15.59
C TYR A 140 -17.15 5.98 16.63
N TYR A 141 -15.88 5.81 16.99
CA TYR A 141 -15.17 6.65 17.96
C TYR A 141 -15.06 8.09 17.48
N ASN A 142 -14.68 8.28 16.21
CA ASN A 142 -14.53 9.60 15.59
C ASN A 142 -15.87 10.34 15.49
N ARG A 143 -16.96 9.65 15.08
CA ARG A 143 -18.30 10.25 14.98
C ARG A 143 -18.85 10.72 16.34
N ARG A 144 -18.43 10.08 17.44
CA ARG A 144 -18.88 10.40 18.81
C ARG A 144 -17.89 11.21 19.63
N GLY A 145 -16.70 11.49 19.11
CA GLY A 145 -15.65 12.19 19.83
C GLY A 145 -15.13 11.41 21.06
N ILE A 146 -15.12 10.08 20.98
CA ILE A 146 -14.66 9.19 22.05
C ILE A 146 -13.15 8.94 21.86
N ASN A 147 -12.37 8.94 22.94
CA ASN A 147 -10.95 8.57 22.89
C ASN A 147 -10.79 7.07 22.56
N PRO A 148 -10.13 6.69 21.44
CA PRO A 148 -9.98 5.29 21.05
C PRO A 148 -8.79 4.58 21.70
N GLU A 149 -8.07 5.19 22.65
CA GLU A 149 -6.81 4.65 23.18
C GLU A 149 -6.95 3.24 23.79
N ALA A 150 -7.98 3.00 24.60
CA ALA A 150 -8.22 1.69 25.21
C ALA A 150 -8.49 0.62 24.14
N PHE A 151 -9.39 0.93 23.21
CA PHE A 151 -9.68 0.11 22.04
C PHE A 151 -8.43 -0.19 21.20
N LEU A 152 -7.63 0.82 20.86
CA LEU A 152 -6.40 0.63 20.08
C LEU A 152 -5.40 -0.29 20.78
N ASN A 153 -5.29 -0.22 22.11
CA ASN A 153 -4.42 -1.10 22.89
C ASN A 153 -4.93 -2.55 22.89
N GLU A 154 -6.24 -2.76 22.98
CA GLU A 154 -6.84 -4.09 22.87
C GLU A 154 -6.59 -4.70 21.48
N ILE A 155 -6.81 -3.95 20.41
CA ILE A 155 -6.64 -4.49 19.05
C ILE A 155 -5.17 -4.74 18.71
N LYS A 156 -4.24 -3.95 19.27
CA LYS A 156 -2.80 -4.26 19.23
C LYS A 156 -2.48 -5.57 19.94
N PHE A 157 -3.06 -5.79 21.12
CA PHE A 157 -2.88 -7.05 21.86
C PHE A 157 -3.35 -8.29 21.08
N ILE A 158 -4.36 -8.14 20.22
CA ILE A 158 -4.82 -9.22 19.32
C ILE A 158 -3.82 -9.48 18.19
N ALA A 159 -3.15 -8.45 17.68
CA ALA A 159 -2.18 -8.58 16.59
C ALA A 159 -0.97 -9.43 17.03
N SER A 160 -0.30 -10.06 16.07
CA SER A 160 1.00 -10.68 16.33
C SER A 160 2.10 -9.63 16.42
N ASP A 161 3.13 -9.90 17.21
CA ASP A 161 4.32 -9.03 17.24
C ASP A 161 5.14 -9.12 15.94
N PRO A 162 5.76 -8.02 15.48
CA PRO A 162 5.64 -6.68 16.06
C PRO A 162 4.39 -5.94 15.56
N ASP A 163 3.80 -5.09 16.42
CA ASP A 163 2.58 -4.33 16.15
C ASP A 163 2.63 -3.53 14.85
N ASP A 164 3.76 -2.89 14.54
CA ASP A 164 3.93 -2.09 13.31
C ASP A 164 3.73 -2.91 12.03
N LYS A 165 3.82 -4.25 12.10
CA LYS A 165 3.61 -5.14 10.95
C LYS A 165 2.22 -5.77 10.89
N HIS A 166 1.56 -5.96 12.02
CA HIS A 166 0.31 -6.72 12.05
C HIS A 166 -0.91 -5.91 12.46
N PHE A 167 -0.70 -4.73 13.04
CA PHE A 167 -1.76 -3.81 13.43
C PHE A 167 -1.98 -2.72 12.36
N PHE A 168 -3.25 -2.49 12.04
CA PHE A 168 -3.72 -1.43 11.16
C PHE A 168 -4.85 -0.66 11.83
N ASN A 169 -4.92 0.64 11.59
CA ASN A 169 -6.08 1.44 11.93
C ASN A 169 -6.57 2.23 10.72
N VAL A 170 -7.88 2.49 10.70
CA VAL A 170 -8.53 3.32 9.68
C VAL A 170 -9.44 4.33 10.34
N THR A 171 -9.58 5.50 9.73
CA THR A 171 -10.39 6.61 10.27
C THR A 171 -11.89 6.32 10.25
N ASP A 172 -12.33 5.57 9.25
CA ASP A 172 -13.71 5.16 9.03
C ASP A 172 -13.78 3.90 8.16
N GLU A 173 -14.98 3.42 7.92
CA GLU A 173 -15.26 2.23 7.13
C GLU A 173 -14.82 2.40 5.66
N ALA A 174 -14.93 3.61 5.08
CA ALA A 174 -14.57 3.86 3.69
C ALA A 174 -13.05 3.85 3.47
N ALA A 175 -12.26 4.17 4.49
CA ALA A 175 -10.80 4.09 4.49
C ALA A 175 -10.27 2.65 4.52
N LEU A 176 -11.12 1.63 4.75
CA LEU A 176 -10.71 0.23 4.63
C LEU A 176 -10.12 -0.08 3.24
N LYS A 177 -10.61 0.56 2.18
CA LYS A 177 -10.06 0.38 0.83
C LYS A 177 -8.59 0.75 0.71
N ASP A 178 -8.09 1.68 1.54
CA ASP A 178 -6.74 2.23 1.45
C ASP A 178 -5.70 1.26 2.04
N ILE A 179 -6.14 0.35 2.92
CA ILE A 179 -5.30 -0.68 3.54
C ILE A 179 -5.35 -2.03 2.83
N VAL A 180 -6.31 -2.27 1.92
CA VAL A 180 -6.45 -3.56 1.19
C VAL A 180 -5.13 -3.97 0.56
N ASP A 181 -4.51 -3.06 -0.19
CA ASP A 181 -3.25 -3.36 -0.87
C ASP A 181 -2.15 -3.63 0.16
N ALA A 182 -2.04 -2.80 1.21
CA ALA A 182 -0.97 -2.94 2.19
C ALA A 182 -1.07 -4.25 3.00
N LEU A 183 -2.27 -4.59 3.45
CA LEU A 183 -2.54 -5.84 4.16
C LEU A 183 -2.35 -7.06 3.25
N GLY A 184 -2.86 -6.99 2.02
CA GLY A 184 -2.68 -8.06 1.03
C GLY A 184 -1.20 -8.34 0.76
N GLU A 185 -0.41 -7.29 0.50
CA GLU A 185 1.03 -7.41 0.31
C GLU A 185 1.73 -8.00 1.55
N ARG A 186 1.43 -7.53 2.79
CA ARG A 186 2.04 -8.10 4.01
C ARG A 186 1.75 -9.59 4.19
N ILE A 187 0.55 -10.02 3.84
CA ILE A 187 0.18 -11.44 3.87
C ILE A 187 1.00 -12.20 2.83
N PHE A 188 1.19 -11.66 1.62
CA PHE A 188 2.06 -12.27 0.61
C PHE A 188 3.52 -12.37 1.04
N SER A 189 4.03 -11.45 1.86
CA SER A 189 5.39 -11.56 2.41
C SER A 189 5.62 -12.86 3.16
N LEU A 190 4.59 -13.40 3.82
CA LEU A 190 4.68 -14.64 4.58
C LEU A 190 4.96 -15.86 3.69
N GLU A 191 4.68 -15.76 2.39
CA GLU A 191 5.06 -16.75 1.36
C GLU A 191 6.52 -16.62 0.94
N GLY A 192 7.09 -15.41 1.02
CA GLY A 192 8.44 -15.07 0.55
C GLY A 192 9.54 -15.19 1.60
N THR A 193 9.23 -15.26 2.90
CA THR A 193 10.24 -15.27 3.96
C THR A 193 10.40 -16.62 4.67
N ASN A 194 11.65 -16.97 4.99
CA ASN A 194 11.98 -18.12 5.84
C ASN A 194 11.94 -17.73 7.32
N LYS A 195 11.65 -18.72 8.17
CA LYS A 195 11.33 -18.60 9.61
C LYS A 195 12.08 -17.47 10.35
N ASN A 196 11.28 -16.64 11.03
CA ASN A 196 11.61 -15.57 11.99
C ASN A 196 11.90 -14.16 11.46
N GLU A 197 12.02 -13.94 10.15
CA GLU A 197 12.01 -12.58 9.57
C GLU A 197 10.75 -12.35 8.75
N ILE A 198 9.90 -11.43 9.20
CA ILE A 198 8.67 -11.00 8.49
C ILE A 198 8.98 -9.82 7.56
N SER A 199 10.18 -9.23 7.66
CA SER A 199 10.67 -8.27 6.68
C SER A 199 11.39 -8.97 5.55
N PHE A 200 11.18 -8.53 4.32
CA PHE A 200 12.00 -8.91 3.18
C PHE A 200 12.84 -7.72 2.72
N GLY A 201 14.03 -8.01 2.21
CA GLY A 201 14.92 -7.02 1.63
C GLY A 201 14.56 -6.72 0.17
N LEU A 202 14.78 -7.72 -0.70
CA LEU A 202 14.66 -7.59 -2.15
C LEU A 202 13.92 -8.77 -2.81
N GLU A 203 13.43 -9.71 -2.02
CA GLU A 203 12.77 -10.96 -2.43
C GLU A 203 11.55 -10.66 -3.30
N MET A 204 10.79 -9.64 -2.94
CA MET A 204 9.62 -9.16 -3.68
C MET A 204 9.89 -7.82 -4.40
N SER A 205 11.16 -7.49 -4.66
CA SER A 205 11.59 -6.15 -5.10
C SER A 205 10.88 -5.59 -6.33
N GLN A 206 10.44 -6.47 -7.24
CA GLN A 206 9.92 -6.09 -8.56
C GLN A 206 10.86 -5.09 -9.26
N THR A 207 12.16 -5.35 -9.16
CA THR A 207 13.20 -4.50 -9.77
C THR A 207 12.95 -4.34 -11.28
N GLY A 208 12.96 -3.10 -11.75
CA GLY A 208 12.62 -2.76 -13.13
C GLY A 208 11.15 -2.37 -13.32
N PHE A 209 10.39 -2.19 -12.23
CA PHE A 209 9.03 -1.65 -12.28
C PHE A 209 8.98 -0.31 -13.02
N SER A 210 10.01 0.52 -12.83
CA SER A 210 10.31 1.67 -13.69
C SER A 210 11.80 1.67 -14.04
N SER A 211 12.16 2.34 -15.13
CA SER A 211 13.56 2.44 -15.57
C SER A 211 13.86 3.80 -16.20
N HIS A 212 15.10 4.24 -16.06
CA HIS A 212 15.60 5.45 -16.71
C HIS A 212 17.07 5.28 -17.09
N VAL A 213 17.40 5.50 -18.36
CA VAL A 213 18.77 5.39 -18.86
C VAL A 213 19.57 6.63 -18.46
N VAL A 214 20.78 6.42 -17.99
CA VAL A 214 21.76 7.48 -17.68
C VAL A 214 23.09 7.16 -18.34
N GLU A 215 24.00 8.14 -18.45
CA GLU A 215 25.24 7.99 -19.23
C GLU A 215 26.10 6.80 -18.81
N ASP A 216 26.15 6.49 -17.52
CA ASP A 216 26.98 5.43 -16.95
C ASP A 216 26.19 4.15 -16.62
N GLY A 217 24.91 4.05 -17.01
CA GLY A 217 24.11 2.87 -16.71
C GLY A 217 22.59 3.05 -16.80
N ILE A 218 21.87 2.26 -16.02
CA ILE A 218 20.40 2.28 -15.96
C ILE A 218 19.97 2.39 -14.50
N LEU A 219 19.07 3.32 -14.23
CA LEU A 219 18.37 3.45 -12.96
C LEU A 219 17.11 2.57 -13.01
N LEU A 220 16.88 1.77 -11.97
CA LEU A 220 15.79 0.81 -11.89
C LEU A 220 15.00 1.03 -10.61
N GLY A 221 13.70 1.27 -10.74
CA GLY A 221 12.78 1.31 -9.62
C GLY A 221 12.43 -0.10 -9.13
N ALA A 222 12.36 -0.28 -7.81
CA ALA A 222 12.02 -1.53 -7.16
C ALA A 222 10.97 -1.29 -6.08
N VAL A 223 9.70 -1.17 -6.49
CA VAL A 223 8.58 -0.78 -5.62
C VAL A 223 8.33 -1.73 -4.46
N GLY A 224 8.60 -3.02 -4.67
CA GLY A 224 8.43 -4.05 -3.66
C GLY A 224 9.72 -4.32 -2.89
N ALA A 225 10.70 -3.41 -2.89
CA ALA A 225 11.86 -3.55 -2.00
C ALA A 225 11.48 -3.11 -0.58
N TYR A 226 12.12 -3.71 0.42
CA TYR A 226 12.02 -3.30 1.81
C TYR A 226 10.59 -3.15 2.34
N ASP A 227 9.80 -4.23 2.30
CA ASP A 227 8.40 -4.21 2.79
C ASP A 227 7.49 -3.24 2.02
N TRP A 228 7.69 -3.16 0.69
CA TRP A 228 7.03 -2.19 -0.22
C TRP A 228 7.23 -0.71 0.13
N ASN A 229 8.20 -0.39 0.99
CA ASN A 229 8.69 0.99 1.03
C ASN A 229 9.27 1.40 -0.31
N GLY A 230 9.88 0.45 -1.01
CA GLY A 230 10.48 0.61 -2.32
C GLY A 230 11.92 1.10 -2.24
N ALA A 231 12.62 0.97 -3.36
CA ALA A 231 14.00 1.37 -3.50
C ALA A 231 14.32 1.76 -4.95
N VAL A 232 15.49 2.35 -5.15
CA VAL A 232 16.05 2.61 -6.47
C VAL A 232 17.43 1.98 -6.56
N LEU A 233 17.62 1.16 -7.57
CA LEU A 233 18.86 0.46 -7.86
C LEU A 233 19.49 1.10 -9.11
N LYS A 234 20.81 0.96 -9.24
CA LYS A 234 21.52 1.39 -10.44
C LYS A 234 22.41 0.27 -10.94
N GLU A 235 22.32 -0.03 -12.23
CA GLU A 235 23.21 -0.96 -12.93
C GLU A 235 24.14 -0.15 -13.82
N THR A 236 25.43 -0.17 -13.51
CA THR A 236 26.48 0.52 -14.27
C THR A 236 27.43 -0.50 -14.90
N SER A 237 28.31 -0.03 -15.79
CA SER A 237 29.41 -0.85 -16.32
C SER A 237 30.38 -1.34 -15.23
N SER A 238 30.46 -0.64 -14.10
CA SER A 238 31.29 -1.00 -12.94
C SER A 238 30.60 -1.92 -11.93
N GLY A 239 29.30 -2.20 -12.10
CA GLY A 239 28.55 -3.14 -11.27
C GLY A 239 27.19 -2.60 -10.81
N LYS A 240 26.59 -3.29 -9.85
CA LYS A 240 25.27 -2.93 -9.30
C LYS A 240 25.44 -2.10 -8.03
N VAL A 241 24.77 -0.95 -7.98
CA VAL A 241 24.61 -0.15 -6.77
C VAL A 241 23.21 -0.39 -6.23
N ILE A 242 23.16 -1.08 -5.09
CA ILE A 242 21.92 -1.37 -4.37
C ILE A 242 22.03 -0.68 -3.01
N PRO A 243 21.39 0.49 -2.84
CA PRO A 243 21.37 1.19 -1.56
C PRO A 243 20.81 0.33 -0.45
N LEU A 244 21.28 0.55 0.77
CA LEU A 244 20.75 -0.13 1.94
C LEU A 244 19.42 0.50 2.41
N ARG A 245 18.61 -0.26 3.15
CA ARG A 245 17.32 0.21 3.69
C ARG A 245 17.50 1.47 4.53
N GLU A 246 18.57 1.51 5.32
CA GLU A 246 18.89 2.56 6.29
C GLU A 246 19.06 3.92 5.61
N SER A 247 19.50 3.94 4.35
CA SER A 247 19.70 5.17 3.59
C SER A 247 18.39 5.91 3.27
N TYR A 248 17.24 5.25 3.42
CA TYR A 248 15.91 5.84 3.19
C TYR A 248 15.19 6.24 4.48
N LEU A 249 15.62 5.77 5.65
CA LEU A 249 14.84 5.85 6.90
C LEU A 249 14.51 7.28 7.34
N GLN A 250 15.38 8.25 7.04
CA GLN A 250 15.13 9.65 7.37
C GLN A 250 13.87 10.19 6.67
N GLU A 251 13.62 9.79 5.42
CA GLU A 251 12.48 10.27 4.63
C GLU A 251 11.33 9.26 4.56
N PHE A 252 11.59 8.00 4.88
CA PHE A 252 10.63 6.90 4.88
C PHE A 252 10.73 6.16 6.22
N PRO A 253 10.25 6.79 7.32
CA PRO A 253 10.45 6.28 8.65
C PRO A 253 9.51 5.07 8.91
N GLU A 254 9.86 4.24 9.89
CA GLU A 254 9.21 2.94 10.06
C GLU A 254 7.74 3.04 10.46
N GLU A 255 7.36 4.09 11.17
CA GLU A 255 5.99 4.31 11.65
C GLU A 255 5.00 4.53 10.51
N LEU A 256 5.47 4.89 9.31
CA LEU A 256 4.64 5.16 8.13
C LEU A 256 4.65 4.00 7.11
N LYS A 257 5.26 2.85 7.45
CA LYS A 257 5.34 1.66 6.59
C LYS A 257 3.99 0.99 6.33
N ASN A 258 2.96 1.28 7.13
CA ASN A 258 1.68 0.56 7.12
C ASN A 258 0.90 0.61 5.80
N HIS A 259 1.34 1.40 4.82
CA HIS A 259 0.67 1.49 3.53
C HIS A 259 1.54 1.07 2.33
N GLY A 260 2.85 0.84 2.54
CA GLY A 260 3.83 0.62 1.46
C GLY A 260 4.00 1.87 0.60
N ALA A 261 5.11 2.59 0.73
CA ALA A 261 5.31 3.87 0.05
C ALA A 261 5.45 3.76 -1.49
N TYR A 262 5.87 2.59 -1.99
CA TYR A 262 6.14 2.31 -3.41
C TYR A 262 7.20 3.25 -4.01
N LEU A 263 8.26 3.56 -3.27
CA LEU A 263 9.38 4.31 -3.80
C LEU A 263 10.00 3.59 -5.01
N GLY A 264 10.30 4.34 -6.07
CA GLY A 264 10.75 3.77 -7.33
C GLY A 264 9.61 3.36 -8.25
N TYR A 265 8.37 3.76 -7.95
CA TYR A 265 7.26 3.63 -8.90
C TYR A 265 7.54 4.41 -10.18
N THR A 266 8.16 5.58 -10.04
CA THR A 266 8.78 6.33 -11.14
C THR A 266 10.23 6.64 -10.79
N VAL A 267 11.10 6.63 -11.79
CA VAL A 267 12.49 7.06 -11.67
C VAL A 267 12.87 7.94 -12.85
N SER A 268 13.69 8.96 -12.60
CA SER A 268 14.21 9.86 -13.63
C SER A 268 15.54 10.47 -13.18
N SER A 269 16.17 11.25 -14.04
CA SER A 269 17.35 12.03 -13.68
C SER A 269 17.24 13.46 -14.21
N VAL A 270 17.84 14.38 -13.48
CA VAL A 270 17.98 15.79 -13.85
C VAL A 270 19.46 16.14 -13.77
N VAL A 271 19.96 16.86 -14.76
CA VAL A 271 21.31 17.43 -14.73
C VAL A 271 21.17 18.88 -14.27
N SER A 272 21.76 19.19 -13.13
CA SER A 272 21.81 20.54 -12.57
C SER A 272 22.59 21.49 -13.51
N THR A 273 22.38 22.79 -13.35
CA THR A 273 23.16 23.83 -14.06
C THR A 273 24.66 23.76 -13.74
N GLN A 274 25.04 23.07 -12.66
CA GLN A 274 26.43 22.81 -12.29
C GLN A 274 26.98 21.49 -12.87
N HIS A 275 26.27 20.87 -13.83
CA HIS A 275 26.60 19.55 -14.42
C HIS A 275 26.58 18.38 -13.43
N GLU A 276 26.07 18.59 -12.21
CA GLU A 276 25.83 17.50 -11.26
C GLU A 276 24.53 16.78 -11.60
N ARG A 277 24.59 15.45 -11.69
CA ARG A 277 23.41 14.63 -11.95
C ARG A 277 22.72 14.30 -10.63
N VAL A 278 21.41 14.56 -10.59
CA VAL A 278 20.53 14.21 -9.47
C VAL A 278 19.47 13.25 -9.98
N TYR A 279 19.22 12.21 -9.20
CA TYR A 279 18.17 11.24 -9.49
C TYR A 279 16.87 11.66 -8.81
N VAL A 280 15.76 11.31 -9.43
CA VAL A 280 14.41 11.60 -8.92
C VAL A 280 13.66 10.30 -8.82
N ALA A 281 12.96 10.08 -7.71
CA ALA A 281 12.10 8.92 -7.55
C ALA A 281 10.78 9.27 -6.86
N GLY A 282 9.70 8.72 -7.40
CA GLY A 282 8.36 8.87 -6.84
C GLY A 282 7.97 7.70 -5.95
N ALA A 283 7.26 8.01 -4.86
CA ALA A 283 6.63 7.12 -3.90
C ALA A 283 5.14 7.51 -3.77
N PRO A 284 4.30 7.15 -4.75
CA PRO A 284 2.95 7.71 -4.89
C PRO A 284 2.00 7.33 -3.75
N ARG A 285 2.30 6.27 -3.00
CA ARG A 285 1.48 5.80 -1.88
C ARG A 285 1.94 6.28 -0.52
N PHE A 286 3.06 7.00 -0.46
CA PHE A 286 3.57 7.53 0.81
C PHE A 286 2.51 8.39 1.51
N ASN A 287 2.10 7.98 2.71
CA ASN A 287 1.14 8.69 3.55
C ASN A 287 -0.16 9.08 2.81
N HIS A 288 -0.59 8.28 1.82
CA HIS A 288 -1.77 8.50 0.96
C HIS A 288 -1.79 9.79 0.13
N THR A 289 -0.76 10.63 0.23
CA THR A 289 -0.63 11.88 -0.53
C THR A 289 0.47 11.79 -1.58
N GLY A 290 1.40 10.83 -1.42
CA GLY A 290 2.55 10.65 -2.27
C GLY A 290 3.76 11.47 -1.84
N LYS A 291 4.94 11.07 -2.32
CA LYS A 291 6.20 11.77 -2.07
C LYS A 291 7.13 11.64 -3.26
N VAL A 292 7.96 12.64 -3.50
CA VAL A 292 9.06 12.59 -4.47
C VAL A 292 10.36 12.94 -3.77
N ILE A 293 11.41 12.16 -4.00
CA ILE A 293 12.74 12.46 -3.48
C ILE A 293 13.70 12.78 -4.61
N LEU A 294 14.65 13.65 -4.31
CA LEU A 294 15.79 13.98 -5.14
C LEU A 294 17.05 13.58 -4.42
N PHE A 295 17.89 12.77 -5.06
CA PHE A 295 18.99 12.10 -4.38
C PHE A 295 20.17 11.84 -5.30
N SER A 296 21.34 11.66 -4.69
CA SER A 296 22.54 11.11 -5.33
C SER A 296 22.82 9.71 -4.77
N MET A 297 23.38 8.85 -5.61
CA MET A 297 23.78 7.49 -5.22
C MET A 297 25.29 7.40 -5.19
N HIS A 298 25.80 6.78 -4.13
CA HIS A 298 27.23 6.56 -3.92
C HIS A 298 27.59 5.10 -4.22
N SER A 299 28.81 4.86 -4.71
CA SER A 299 29.29 3.50 -5.03
C SER A 299 29.39 2.59 -3.79
N ASN A 300 29.43 3.17 -2.58
CA ASN A 300 29.46 2.45 -1.30
C ASN A 300 28.08 1.95 -0.83
N ARG A 301 27.08 1.86 -1.74
CA ARG A 301 25.71 1.43 -1.42
C ARG A 301 24.97 2.35 -0.45
N ASN A 302 25.38 3.60 -0.37
CA ASN A 302 24.64 4.65 0.32
C ASN A 302 24.02 5.61 -0.69
N LEU A 303 23.04 6.40 -0.25
CA LEU A 303 22.51 7.52 -1.01
C LEU A 303 22.40 8.76 -0.13
N THR A 304 22.38 9.92 -0.75
CA THR A 304 22.11 11.19 -0.07
C THR A 304 20.85 11.79 -0.66
N ILE A 305 19.82 11.96 0.17
CA ILE A 305 18.60 12.66 -0.22
C ILE A 305 18.88 14.16 -0.04
N HIS A 306 18.82 14.89 -1.15
CA HIS A 306 19.01 16.34 -1.17
C HIS A 306 17.72 17.08 -0.83
N GLN A 307 16.57 16.52 -1.26
CA GLN A 307 15.28 17.15 -1.07
C GLN A 307 14.16 16.10 -1.14
N ALA A 308 13.11 16.33 -0.36
CA ALA A 308 11.92 15.50 -0.38
C ALA A 308 10.65 16.37 -0.44
N LEU A 309 9.78 16.09 -1.40
CA LEU A 309 8.57 16.84 -1.70
C LEU A 309 7.37 15.95 -1.37
N LYS A 310 6.55 16.34 -0.38
CA LYS A 310 5.34 15.61 0.01
C LYS A 310 4.15 16.12 -0.82
N GLY A 311 3.25 15.21 -1.18
CA GLY A 311 1.96 15.54 -1.75
C GLY A 311 1.02 16.14 -0.71
N GLU A 312 0.07 16.97 -1.15
CA GLU A 312 -1.00 17.54 -0.34
C GLU A 312 -2.33 16.91 -0.78
N GLN A 313 -3.06 16.28 0.15
CA GLN A 313 -4.43 15.81 -0.10
C GLN A 313 -5.39 17.01 0.00
N GLY A 314 -6.03 17.38 -1.11
CA GLY A 314 -7.02 18.45 -1.15
C GLY A 314 -6.76 19.53 -2.21
N ALA A 315 -5.56 19.56 -2.79
CA ALA A 315 -5.31 20.25 -4.06
C ALA A 315 -5.35 19.21 -5.18
N LYS A 316 -6.03 19.53 -6.28
CA LYS A 316 -5.97 18.79 -7.54
C LYS A 316 -4.53 18.31 -7.82
N GLN A 317 -4.40 17.04 -8.18
CA GLN A 317 -3.19 16.28 -8.51
C GLN A 317 -1.93 17.14 -8.67
N MET A 318 -1.09 17.11 -7.63
CA MET A 318 0.12 17.91 -7.54
C MET A 318 1.29 17.22 -8.22
N TRP A 319 1.62 17.66 -9.44
CA TRP A 319 2.89 17.38 -10.09
C TRP A 319 3.67 18.70 -10.19
N GLY A 320 4.64 18.89 -9.30
CA GLY A 320 5.54 20.05 -9.32
C GLY A 320 6.68 19.83 -10.30
N TRP A 321 6.76 20.66 -11.35
CA TRP A 321 7.94 20.74 -12.22
C TRP A 321 9.07 21.50 -11.52
N LEU A 322 10.29 21.02 -11.73
CA LEU A 322 11.51 21.43 -11.04
C LEU A 322 12.29 22.46 -11.89
N GLY A 323 12.28 23.73 -11.48
CA GLY A 323 13.08 24.80 -12.10
C GLY A 323 14.30 25.19 -11.26
N ALA A 324 15.45 25.36 -11.90
CA ALA A 324 16.68 25.84 -11.24
C ALA A 324 16.80 27.39 -11.37
N GLN A 325 16.77 28.12 -10.26
CA GLN A 325 17.19 29.52 -10.20
C GLN A 325 18.17 29.77 -9.06
N GLY A 326 19.26 30.48 -9.38
CA GLY A 326 20.15 31.10 -8.42
C GLY A 326 19.76 32.56 -8.20
N SER A 327 19.43 32.91 -6.96
CA SER A 327 20.06 33.99 -6.18
C SER A 327 19.35 34.15 -4.83
N SER A 328 20.13 33.98 -3.76
CA SER A 328 19.90 34.40 -2.37
C SER A 328 18.65 33.89 -1.65
N PHE A 329 18.58 32.58 -1.42
CA PHE A 329 17.82 31.93 -0.35
C PHE A 329 18.68 30.78 0.23
N PRO A 330 18.43 30.29 1.46
CA PRO A 330 19.35 29.40 2.17
C PRO A 330 19.73 28.19 1.30
N ARG A 331 21.00 27.77 1.42
CA ARG A 331 21.71 26.79 0.56
C ARG A 331 21.07 25.39 0.44
N ASP A 332 19.87 25.19 0.94
CA ASP A 332 19.35 23.86 1.28
C ASP A 332 18.28 23.32 0.31
N ASN A 333 17.71 24.14 -0.59
CA ASN A 333 16.73 23.66 -1.57
C ASN A 333 17.25 23.76 -3.01
N LEU A 334 17.61 22.61 -3.59
CA LEU A 334 18.08 22.51 -4.98
C LEU A 334 16.96 22.84 -5.98
N PHE A 335 15.70 22.65 -5.60
CA PHE A 335 14.54 22.97 -6.41
C PHE A 335 13.40 23.58 -5.61
N VAL A 336 12.63 24.48 -6.23
CA VAL A 336 11.51 25.16 -5.59
C VAL A 336 10.22 24.85 -6.35
N PRO A 337 9.14 24.40 -5.67
CA PRO A 337 7.84 24.21 -6.31
C PRO A 337 7.33 25.51 -6.96
N SER A 338 6.98 25.46 -8.24
CA SER A 338 6.49 26.63 -9.02
C SER A 338 4.96 26.61 -9.25
N GLY A 339 4.22 26.03 -8.31
CA GLY A 339 2.77 25.81 -8.39
C GLY A 339 2.39 24.51 -9.11
N SER A 340 1.09 24.33 -9.33
CA SER A 340 0.51 23.11 -9.94
C SER A 340 0.02 23.36 -11.37
N LEU A 341 0.16 22.35 -12.22
CA LEU A 341 -0.55 22.27 -13.49
C LEU A 341 -2.02 21.98 -13.23
N VAL A 342 -2.91 22.59 -14.01
CA VAL A 342 -4.35 22.51 -13.75
C VAL A 342 -5.07 22.01 -15.00
N ASP A 343 -5.86 20.95 -14.82
CA ASP A 343 -6.80 20.40 -15.79
C ASP A 343 -8.18 21.06 -15.71
N LEU A 344 -9.09 20.66 -16.59
CA LEU A 344 -10.48 21.11 -16.56
C LEU A 344 -11.16 20.68 -15.24
N PRO A 345 -11.82 21.61 -14.49
CA PRO A 345 -12.51 21.28 -13.22
C PRO A 345 -13.65 20.27 -13.34
N SER A 346 -14.15 20.01 -14.55
CA SER A 346 -15.34 19.21 -14.81
C SER A 346 -15.14 17.70 -14.70
N TYR A 347 -13.89 17.20 -14.72
CA TYR A 347 -13.63 15.76 -14.75
C TYR A 347 -13.09 15.28 -13.40
N GLN A 348 -13.96 14.63 -12.61
CA GLN A 348 -13.52 13.85 -11.47
C GLN A 348 -12.86 12.56 -11.97
N ASN A 349 -11.72 12.18 -11.38
CA ASN A 349 -11.01 10.92 -11.66
C ASN A 349 -10.42 10.77 -13.09
N SER A 350 -10.08 11.88 -13.76
CA SER A 350 -9.42 11.92 -15.08
C SER A 350 -8.05 11.22 -15.13
N ARG A 351 -7.42 11.02 -13.96
CA ARG A 351 -6.01 10.61 -13.80
C ARG A 351 -5.06 11.53 -14.57
N PHE A 352 -5.36 12.82 -14.61
CA PHE A 352 -4.46 13.83 -15.15
C PHE A 352 -3.04 13.72 -14.53
N GLY A 353 -2.02 13.71 -15.38
CA GLY A 353 -0.65 13.47 -14.93
C GLY A 353 -0.30 12.00 -14.70
N SER A 354 -1.10 11.05 -15.20
CA SER A 354 -0.73 9.63 -15.19
C SER A 354 0.56 9.35 -15.97
N CYS A 355 0.84 10.19 -16.98
CA CYS A 355 2.09 10.22 -17.71
C CYS A 355 2.45 11.68 -18.03
N ILE A 356 3.75 11.97 -18.02
CA ILE A 356 4.30 13.29 -18.28
C ILE A 356 5.56 13.08 -19.14
N ALA A 357 5.71 13.88 -20.19
CA ALA A 357 6.90 13.88 -21.03
C ALA A 357 7.32 15.31 -21.34
N ALA A 358 8.60 15.62 -21.09
CA ALA A 358 9.20 16.80 -21.69
C ALA A 358 9.35 16.53 -23.19
N VAL A 359 8.90 17.46 -24.02
CA VAL A 359 9.01 17.38 -25.47
C VAL A 359 9.85 18.55 -25.97
N PRO A 360 10.49 18.41 -27.14
CA PRO A 360 11.13 19.55 -27.78
C PRO A 360 10.12 20.69 -27.97
N ASP A 361 10.64 21.91 -27.98
CA ASP A 361 9.91 23.13 -28.30
C ASP A 361 8.98 22.96 -29.51
N LEU A 362 7.66 22.91 -29.26
CA LEU A 362 6.61 22.69 -30.26
C LEU A 362 6.17 23.99 -30.91
N ASN A 363 6.25 25.12 -30.19
CA ASN A 363 5.83 26.44 -30.68
C ASN A 363 7.00 27.31 -31.18
N GLN A 364 8.22 26.78 -31.18
CA GLN A 364 9.45 27.42 -31.65
C GLN A 364 9.82 28.69 -30.89
N ASP A 365 9.52 28.75 -29.59
CA ASP A 365 9.85 29.90 -28.73
C ASP A 365 11.19 29.76 -27.97
N SER A 366 11.96 28.73 -28.32
CA SER A 366 13.23 28.30 -27.74
C SER A 366 13.13 27.66 -26.35
N TYR A 367 11.93 27.33 -25.86
CA TYR A 367 11.72 26.61 -24.62
C TYR A 367 11.11 25.23 -24.87
N ASN A 368 11.64 24.19 -24.21
CA ASN A 368 11.02 22.86 -24.27
C ASN A 368 9.64 22.88 -23.62
N ASP A 369 8.70 22.16 -24.22
CA ASP A 369 7.33 22.05 -23.74
C ASP A 369 7.11 20.77 -22.92
N LEU A 370 5.91 20.67 -22.35
CA LEU A 370 5.50 19.55 -21.51
C LEU A 370 4.19 18.98 -22.01
N VAL A 371 4.14 17.66 -22.17
CA VAL A 371 2.91 16.93 -22.50
C VAL A 371 2.47 16.13 -21.29
N VAL A 372 1.18 16.19 -20.97
CA VAL A 372 0.56 15.52 -19.83
C VAL A 372 -0.65 14.72 -20.29
N GLY A 373 -0.72 13.43 -19.92
CA GLY A 373 -1.86 12.57 -20.25
C GLY A 373 -2.91 12.53 -19.15
N ALA A 374 -4.18 12.37 -19.55
CA ALA A 374 -5.34 12.15 -18.69
C ALA A 374 -6.19 11.00 -19.27
N PRO A 375 -5.78 9.74 -19.08
CA PRO A 375 -6.33 8.60 -19.82
C PRO A 375 -7.77 8.23 -19.45
N LEU A 376 -8.29 8.71 -18.31
CA LEU A 376 -9.66 8.44 -17.90
C LEU A 376 -10.63 9.60 -18.16
N GLU A 377 -10.14 10.67 -18.78
CA GLU A 377 -10.99 11.77 -19.24
C GLU A 377 -11.92 11.30 -20.38
N ASP A 378 -12.99 12.06 -20.62
CA ASP A 378 -14.00 11.80 -21.67
C ASP A 378 -14.48 10.35 -21.67
N GLU A 379 -15.05 9.88 -20.56
CA GLU A 379 -15.58 8.52 -20.42
C GLU A 379 -14.54 7.43 -20.77
N HIS A 380 -13.29 7.62 -20.32
CA HIS A 380 -12.16 6.70 -20.56
C HIS A 380 -11.68 6.66 -22.01
N GLN A 381 -12.05 7.64 -22.85
CA GLN A 381 -11.43 7.82 -24.17
C GLN A 381 -10.04 8.45 -24.05
N GLY A 382 -9.81 9.24 -23.00
CA GLY A 382 -8.53 9.84 -22.66
C GLY A 382 -8.24 11.15 -23.39
N ALA A 383 -7.43 11.99 -22.75
CA ALA A 383 -7.01 13.29 -23.29
C ALA A 383 -5.50 13.51 -23.14
N ILE A 384 -4.98 14.44 -23.94
CA ILE A 384 -3.59 14.91 -23.89
C ILE A 384 -3.58 16.43 -23.79
N TYR A 385 -2.76 16.95 -22.88
CA TYR A 385 -2.59 18.36 -22.60
C TYR A 385 -1.17 18.80 -22.93
N VAL A 386 -1.00 19.93 -23.64
CA VAL A 386 0.31 20.52 -23.92
C VAL A 386 0.48 21.78 -23.08
N PHE A 387 1.50 21.84 -22.25
CA PHE A 387 1.87 23.03 -21.48
C PHE A 387 3.16 23.60 -22.05
N LEU A 388 3.11 24.88 -22.46
CA LEU A 388 4.26 25.51 -23.10
C LEU A 388 5.33 25.89 -22.08
N GLY A 389 6.59 25.72 -22.47
CA GLY A 389 7.73 26.22 -21.73
C GLY A 389 7.71 27.75 -21.68
N PHE A 390 8.19 28.33 -20.59
CA PHE A 390 8.40 29.78 -20.51
C PHE A 390 9.53 30.12 -19.56
N GLN A 391 10.64 30.62 -20.12
CA GLN A 391 11.84 30.98 -19.38
C GLN A 391 12.41 29.81 -18.57
N LYS A 392 12.26 29.87 -17.24
CA LYS A 392 12.69 28.83 -16.29
C LYS A 392 11.49 28.15 -15.63
N THR A 393 10.34 28.17 -16.29
CA THR A 393 9.05 27.67 -15.78
C THR A 393 8.25 27.03 -16.92
N VAL A 394 7.09 26.46 -16.57
CA VAL A 394 6.09 26.00 -17.52
C VAL A 394 4.82 26.83 -17.32
N LEU A 395 4.17 27.25 -18.40
CA LEU A 395 2.89 27.93 -18.32
C LEU A 395 1.84 27.01 -17.70
N ARG A 396 1.12 27.50 -16.69
CA ARG A 396 0.14 26.68 -15.95
C ARG A 396 -1.13 26.36 -16.72
N LYS A 397 -1.38 27.09 -17.80
CA LYS A 397 -2.53 26.86 -18.68
C LYS A 397 -2.06 26.08 -19.89
N TYR A 398 -2.72 24.95 -20.12
CA TYR A 398 -2.47 24.14 -21.28
C TYR A 398 -2.93 24.84 -22.58
N LYS A 399 -2.39 24.35 -23.67
CA LYS A 399 -2.81 24.51 -25.06
C LYS A 399 -3.24 23.12 -25.52
N GLN A 400 -4.39 23.03 -26.18
CA GLN A 400 -4.92 21.79 -26.71
C GLN A 400 -5.23 21.98 -28.19
#